data_AF-U7QS91-F1
#
_entry.id   AF-U7QS91-F1
#
_cell.length_a   1.000
_cell.length_b   1.000
_cell.length_c   1.000
_cell.angle_alpha   90.00
_cell.angle_beta   90.00
_cell.angle_gamma   90.00
#
_symmetry.space_group_name_H-M   'P 1'
#
loop_
_entity.id
_entity.type
_entity.pdbx_description
1 polymer ?
#
loop_
_entity_poly.entity_id
_entity_poly.type
_entity_poly.pdbx_seq_one_letter_code
_entity_poly.pdbx_strand_id
1 'polypeptide(L)'
;EEIFCDPYGRIRLQFLWDRYGQSDDHSSCWIRVTQPWAGQGWGMLAIPRIGQEVVVDFLDGDPDQPIVTGRTYHASNLPPGTLPGSKTQMAFRSKTHKGEGYNELRFEDAKGSEEL
;
A
#
# COMPACT_ATOMS: atom_id res chain seq x y z
N GLU A 1 8.83 -13.10 5.81
CA GLU A 1 8.38 -11.90 6.57
C GLU A 1 7.08 -11.38 5.95
N GLU A 2 6.25 -10.61 6.65
CA GLU A 2 5.03 -9.99 6.06
C GLU A 2 5.28 -8.54 5.62
N ILE A 3 6.20 -7.83 6.29
CA ILE A 3 6.54 -6.44 6.04
C ILE A 3 8.06 -6.32 5.94
N PHE A 4 8.58 -5.83 4.82
CA PHE A 4 10.01 -5.66 4.62
C PHE A 4 10.32 -4.22 4.19
N CYS A 5 10.88 -3.46 5.13
CA CYS A 5 11.29 -2.08 4.91
C CYS A 5 12.58 -1.74 5.66
N ASP A 6 13.22 -0.66 5.25
CA ASP A 6 14.41 -0.12 5.91
C ASP A 6 14.07 1.02 6.90
N PRO A 7 15.06 1.62 7.61
CA PRO A 7 14.82 2.70 8.56
C PRO A 7 14.16 3.97 7.97
N TYR A 8 14.11 4.11 6.65
CA TYR A 8 13.49 5.24 5.95
C TYR A 8 12.10 4.90 5.39
N GLY A 9 11.57 3.71 5.69
CA GLY A 9 10.27 3.25 5.18
C GLY A 9 10.29 2.94 3.67
N ARG A 10 11.49 2.70 3.10
CA ARG A 10 11.63 2.23 1.72
C ARG A 10 11.33 0.75 1.63
N ILE A 11 10.91 0.30 0.46
CA ILE A 11 10.60 -1.11 0.18
C ILE A 11 11.41 -1.61 -1.01
N ARG A 12 11.36 -2.92 -1.26
CA ARG A 12 11.84 -3.54 -2.49
C ARG A 12 10.67 -4.13 -3.27
N LEU A 13 10.81 -4.15 -4.59
CA LEU A 13 9.76 -4.54 -5.52
C LEU A 13 10.28 -5.56 -6.51
N GLN A 14 9.37 -6.39 -7.03
CA GLN A 14 9.58 -7.15 -8.24
C GLN A 14 8.81 -6.45 -9.36
N PHE A 15 9.51 -5.97 -10.40
CA PHE A 15 8.84 -5.42 -11.57
C PHE A 15 8.29 -6.54 -12.45
N LEU A 16 7.12 -6.33 -13.05
CA LEU A 16 6.46 -7.34 -13.90
C LEU A 16 7.25 -7.65 -15.17
N TRP A 17 8.09 -6.72 -15.64
CA TRP A 17 8.95 -6.90 -16.80
C TRP A 17 10.29 -7.55 -16.45
N ASP A 18 10.64 -7.65 -15.18
CA ASP A 18 11.88 -8.32 -14.75
C ASP A 18 11.69 -9.84 -14.74
N ARG A 19 12.52 -10.52 -15.54
CA ARG A 19 12.50 -11.98 -15.74
C ARG A 19 13.55 -12.71 -14.91
N TYR A 20 14.47 -11.97 -14.28
CA TYR A 20 15.62 -12.54 -13.59
C TYR A 20 15.46 -12.48 -12.07
N GLY A 21 14.74 -11.47 -11.57
CA GLY A 21 14.39 -11.37 -10.15
C GLY A 21 13.61 -12.58 -9.67
N GLN A 22 13.84 -12.96 -8.41
CA GLN A 22 13.24 -14.13 -7.78
C GLN A 22 12.09 -13.76 -6.82
N SER A 23 11.55 -12.54 -6.96
CA SER A 23 10.56 -11.97 -6.05
C SER A 23 11.02 -11.98 -4.58
N ASP A 24 12.27 -11.61 -4.34
CA ASP A 24 12.94 -11.67 -3.04
C ASP A 24 13.52 -10.31 -2.63
N ASP A 25 14.34 -10.30 -1.57
CA ASP A 25 14.99 -9.09 -1.06
C ASP A 25 16.16 -8.62 -1.93
N HIS A 26 16.43 -9.25 -3.08
CA HIS A 26 17.44 -8.84 -4.06
C HIS A 26 16.84 -8.34 -5.38
N SER A 27 15.52 -8.47 -5.58
CA SER A 27 14.80 -8.07 -6.81
C SER A 27 14.93 -6.59 -7.21
N SER A 28 15.19 -5.68 -6.28
CA SER A 28 15.40 -4.26 -6.59
C SER A 28 16.32 -3.56 -5.60
N CYS A 29 16.64 -2.31 -5.90
CA CYS A 29 17.15 -1.35 -4.92
C CYS A 29 16.05 -0.97 -3.89
N TRP A 30 16.42 -0.16 -2.90
CA TRP A 30 15.45 0.42 -1.95
C TRP A 30 14.70 1.61 -2.57
N ILE A 31 13.38 1.50 -2.65
CA ILE A 31 12.50 2.44 -3.34
C ILE A 31 11.67 3.23 -2.31
N ARG A 32 11.65 4.57 -2.45
CA ARG A 32 10.85 5.45 -1.59
C ARG A 32 9.36 5.32 -1.88
N VAL A 33 8.54 5.51 -0.84
CA VAL A 33 7.08 5.42 -0.91
C VAL A 33 6.47 6.74 -0.50
N THR A 34 5.66 7.34 -1.39
CA THR A 34 4.87 8.52 -1.06
C THR A 34 3.93 8.24 0.11
N GLN A 35 3.76 9.23 0.99
CA GLN A 35 2.81 9.16 2.09
C GLN A 35 1.77 10.26 1.93
N PRO A 36 0.53 10.09 2.44
CA PRO A 36 -0.49 11.13 2.41
C PRO A 36 -0.04 12.44 3.11
N TRP A 37 0.78 12.31 4.16
CA TRP A 37 1.32 13.44 4.89
C TRP A 37 2.68 13.06 5.51
N ALA A 38 3.75 13.78 5.17
CA ALA A 38 5.10 13.50 5.67
C ALA A 38 5.80 14.79 6.14
N GLY A 39 6.11 14.86 7.42
CA GLY A 39 6.91 15.91 8.05
C GLY A 39 8.11 15.34 8.80
N GLN A 40 8.95 16.22 9.35
CA GLN A 40 10.13 15.82 10.11
C GLN A 40 9.74 15.20 11.46
N GLY A 41 9.58 13.87 11.49
CA GLY A 41 9.21 13.11 12.70
C GLY A 41 7.70 13.02 12.99
N TRP A 42 6.85 13.42 12.04
CA TRP A 42 5.39 13.42 12.21
C TRP A 42 4.69 13.23 10.85
N GLY A 43 3.42 12.79 10.85
CA GLY A 43 2.62 12.59 9.64
C GLY A 43 1.83 11.27 9.66
N MET A 44 1.46 10.80 8.47
CA MET A 44 0.80 9.52 8.25
C MET A 44 1.79 8.52 7.66
N LEU A 45 1.79 7.30 8.18
CA LEU A 45 2.66 6.23 7.70
C LEU A 45 1.88 4.93 7.53
N ALA A 46 1.88 4.40 6.32
CA ALA A 46 1.45 3.04 6.05
C ALA A 46 2.51 2.38 5.19
N ILE A 47 3.18 1.33 5.65
CA ILE A 47 4.19 0.63 4.84
C ILE A 47 3.51 -0.39 3.92
N PRO A 48 3.78 -0.41 2.61
CA PRO A 48 3.33 -1.51 1.75
C PRO A 48 3.84 -2.86 2.26
N ARG A 49 2.96 -3.86 2.32
CA ARG A 49 3.31 -5.21 2.74
C ARG A 49 3.75 -6.05 1.55
N ILE A 50 4.47 -7.14 1.83
CA ILE A 50 4.89 -8.10 0.80
C ILE A 50 3.64 -8.65 0.09
N GLY A 51 3.69 -8.67 -1.24
CA GLY A 51 2.60 -9.13 -2.11
C GLY A 51 1.55 -8.07 -2.46
N GLN A 52 1.62 -6.85 -1.90
CA GLN A 52 0.76 -5.76 -2.33
C GLN A 52 1.25 -5.13 -3.63
N GLU A 53 0.30 -4.75 -4.48
CA GLU A 53 0.57 -4.01 -5.72
C GLU A 53 0.76 -2.52 -5.42
N VAL A 54 1.73 -1.92 -6.09
CA VAL A 54 2.04 -0.49 -5.98
C VAL A 54 2.20 0.11 -7.36
N VAL A 55 1.91 1.41 -7.46
CA VAL A 55 2.18 2.19 -8.66
C VAL A 55 3.56 2.81 -8.52
N VAL A 56 4.44 2.51 -9.47
CA VAL A 56 5.80 3.05 -9.54
C VAL A 56 5.84 4.10 -10.63
N ASP A 57 6.36 5.27 -10.29
CA ASP A 57 6.77 6.30 -11.22
C ASP A 57 8.30 6.40 -11.22
N PHE A 58 8.85 7.12 -12.20
CA PHE A 58 10.29 7.25 -12.42
C PHE A 58 10.65 8.74 -12.47
N LEU A 59 11.53 9.17 -11.56
CA LEU A 59 11.90 10.59 -11.45
C LEU A 59 12.55 11.06 -12.75
N ASP A 60 12.03 12.14 -13.33
CA ASP A 60 12.44 12.66 -14.64
C ASP A 60 12.39 11.63 -15.78
N GLY A 61 11.59 10.56 -15.61
CA GLY A 61 11.50 9.44 -16.56
C GLY A 61 12.70 8.48 -16.52
N ASP A 62 13.59 8.60 -15.54
CA ASP A 62 14.77 7.75 -15.38
C ASP A 62 14.41 6.39 -14.75
N PRO A 63 14.51 5.26 -15.48
CA PRO A 63 14.21 3.93 -14.95
C PRO A 63 15.06 3.52 -13.74
N ASP A 64 16.23 4.15 -13.56
CA ASP A 64 17.12 3.88 -12.43
C ASP A 64 16.72 4.67 -11.16
N GLN A 65 15.73 5.55 -11.26
CA GLN A 65 15.23 6.37 -10.15
C GLN A 65 13.73 6.13 -9.86
N PRO A 66 13.33 4.89 -9.50
CA PRO A 66 11.96 4.58 -9.18
C PRO A 66 11.49 5.26 -7.88
N ILE A 67 10.20 5.60 -7.83
CA ILE A 67 9.49 6.06 -6.65
C ILE A 67 8.07 5.48 -6.65
N VAL A 68 7.62 4.95 -5.51
CA VAL A 68 6.23 4.49 -5.38
C VAL A 68 5.34 5.69 -5.12
N THR A 69 4.36 5.92 -5.99
CA THR A 69 3.45 7.07 -5.96
C THR A 69 2.02 6.71 -5.59
N GLY A 70 1.68 5.42 -5.60
CA GLY A 70 0.31 4.97 -5.36
C GLY A 70 0.19 3.51 -4.99
N ARG A 71 -1.04 3.10 -4.69
CA ARG A 71 -1.42 1.72 -4.37
C ARG A 71 -2.74 1.41 -5.02
N THR A 72 -2.90 0.17 -5.42
CA THR A 72 -4.11 -0.32 -6.09
C THR A 72 -4.60 -1.58 -5.39
N TYR A 73 -5.91 -1.77 -5.45
CA TYR A 73 -6.50 -3.09 -5.22
C TYR A 73 -6.49 -3.86 -6.54
N HIS A 74 -6.32 -5.17 -6.44
CA HIS A 74 -6.29 -6.10 -7.57
C HIS A 74 -7.20 -7.29 -7.25
N ALA A 75 -7.48 -8.17 -8.21
CA ALA A 75 -8.32 -9.35 -7.98
C ALA A 75 -7.80 -10.27 -6.84
N SER A 76 -6.50 -10.23 -6.56
CA SER A 76 -5.83 -10.93 -5.46
C SER A 76 -5.67 -10.12 -4.17
N ASN A 77 -5.91 -8.81 -4.22
CA ASN A 77 -5.86 -7.89 -3.08
C ASN A 77 -7.11 -7.01 -3.13
N LEU A 78 -8.22 -7.51 -2.59
CA LEU A 78 -9.52 -6.87 -2.70
C LEU A 78 -9.64 -5.65 -1.76
N PRO A 79 -10.44 -4.64 -2.15
CA PRO A 79 -10.76 -3.54 -1.25
C PRO A 79 -11.52 -4.01 -0.01
N PRO A 80 -11.46 -3.27 1.12
CA PRO A 80 -12.31 -3.48 2.27
C PRO A 80 -13.80 -3.44 1.92
N GLY A 81 -14.60 -4.22 2.63
CA GLY A 81 -16.05 -4.33 2.40
C GLY A 81 -16.39 -5.23 1.21
N THR A 82 -17.60 -5.07 0.68
CA THR A 82 -18.14 -5.87 -0.42
C THR A 82 -18.67 -4.94 -1.50
N LEU A 83 -17.81 -4.52 -2.41
CA LEU A 83 -18.22 -3.68 -3.54
C LEU A 83 -18.97 -4.52 -4.60
N PRO A 84 -20.01 -3.97 -5.25
CA PRO A 84 -20.51 -2.58 -5.13
C PRO A 84 -21.52 -2.34 -3.98
N GLY A 85 -21.76 -3.32 -3.10
CA GLY A 85 -22.71 -3.21 -1.99
C GLY A 85 -22.35 -2.14 -0.96
N SER A 86 -21.08 -2.05 -0.55
CA SER A 86 -20.57 -1.05 0.41
C SER A 86 -20.09 0.25 -0.25
N LYS A 87 -20.65 0.64 -1.40
CA LYS A 87 -20.17 1.79 -2.19
C LYS A 87 -20.31 3.16 -1.51
N THR A 88 -21.16 3.27 -0.50
CA THR A 88 -21.36 4.49 0.32
C THR A 88 -20.43 4.54 1.53
N GLN A 89 -19.57 3.54 1.70
CA GLN A 89 -18.67 3.47 2.83
C GLN A 89 -17.27 3.98 2.46
N MET A 90 -16.69 4.76 3.35
CA MET A 90 -15.27 5.10 3.35
C MET A 90 -14.60 4.42 4.54
N ALA A 91 -13.43 3.81 4.36
CA ALA A 91 -12.76 3.10 5.46
C ALA A 91 -11.24 3.29 5.48
N PHE A 92 -10.69 3.42 6.69
CA PHE A 92 -9.29 3.22 7.01
C PHE A 92 -9.15 1.90 7.77
N ARG A 93 -8.85 0.82 7.03
CA ARG A 93 -8.69 -0.54 7.59
C ARG A 93 -7.22 -0.96 7.57
N SER A 94 -6.74 -1.43 8.71
CA SER A 94 -5.42 -2.05 8.88
C SER A 94 -5.50 -3.58 8.75
N LYS A 95 -4.43 -4.29 9.11
CA LYS A 95 -4.41 -5.75 9.21
C LYS A 95 -3.51 -6.16 10.37
N THR A 96 -3.94 -7.09 11.21
CA THR A 96 -3.09 -7.66 12.27
C THR A 96 -1.80 -8.22 11.65
N HIS A 97 -0.65 -7.91 12.24
CA HIS A 97 0.63 -8.44 11.75
C HIS A 97 0.81 -9.89 12.22
N LYS A 98 1.15 -10.81 11.30
CA LYS A 98 1.34 -12.24 11.58
C LYS A 98 0.16 -12.88 12.33
N GLY A 99 -1.06 -12.44 12.03
CA GLY A 99 -2.28 -12.92 12.65
C GLY A 99 -3.52 -12.55 11.85
N GLU A 100 -4.69 -12.88 12.40
CA GLU A 100 -5.99 -12.60 11.80
C GLU A 100 -6.60 -11.31 12.35
N GLY A 101 -7.51 -10.70 11.58
CA GLY A 101 -8.24 -9.50 11.99
C GLY A 101 -7.61 -8.17 11.55
N TYR A 102 -8.19 -7.07 12.04
CA TYR A 102 -7.86 -5.71 11.68
C TYR A 102 -8.37 -4.70 12.72
N ASN A 103 -7.80 -3.50 12.72
CA ASN A 103 -8.43 -2.30 13.28
C ASN A 103 -8.99 -1.45 12.13
N GLU A 104 -10.16 -0.84 12.32
CA GLU A 104 -10.84 -0.05 11.28
C GLU A 104 -11.50 1.20 11.86
N LEU A 105 -11.40 2.30 11.12
CA LEU A 105 -12.27 3.47 11.20
C LEU A 105 -13.08 3.52 9.90
N ARG A 106 -14.42 3.52 9.98
CA ARG A 106 -15.31 3.47 8.81
C ARG A 106 -16.35 4.58 8.92
N PHE A 107 -16.70 5.19 7.79
CA PHE A 107 -17.78 6.15 7.70
C PHE A 107 -18.82 5.56 6.75
N GLU A 108 -20.08 5.55 7.16
CA GLU A 108 -21.22 5.24 6.30
C GLU A 108 -21.89 6.55 5.87
N ASP A 109 -22.02 6.75 4.56
CA ASP A 109 -22.64 7.95 3.98
C ASP A 109 -24.02 7.64 3.37
N ALA A 110 -24.58 6.45 3.60
CA ALA A 110 -25.94 6.13 3.19
C ALA A 110 -26.95 7.06 3.88
N LYS A 111 -27.69 7.83 3.06
CA LYS A 111 -28.66 8.83 3.54
C LYS A 111 -29.67 8.24 4.53
N GLY A 112 -29.71 8.78 5.75
CA GLY A 112 -30.59 8.34 6.83
C GLY A 112 -30.10 7.10 7.59
N SER A 113 -28.86 6.67 7.34
CA SER A 113 -28.16 5.58 8.04
C SER A 113 -26.69 5.91 8.24
N GLU A 114 -26.36 7.21 8.30
CA GLU A 114 -24.99 7.68 8.46
C GLU A 114 -24.42 7.25 9.83
N GLU A 115 -23.19 6.73 9.84
CA GLU A 115 -22.50 6.27 11.05
C GLU A 115 -20.97 6.40 10.94
N LEU A 116 -20.30 6.29 12.09
CA LEU A 116 -18.83 6.24 12.29
C LEU A 116 -18.42 4.90 12.91
#